data_AF-A0A963EHD8-F1
#
_entry.id   AF-A0A963EHD8-F1
#
_cell.length_a   1.000
_cell.length_b   1.000
_cell.length_c   1.000
_cell.angle_alpha   90.00
_cell.angle_beta   90.00
_cell.angle_gamma   90.00
#
_symmetry.space_group_name_H-M   'P 1'
#
loop_
_entity.id
_entity.type
_entity.pdbx_description
1 polymer ?
#
loop_
_entity_poly.entity_id
_entity_poly.type
_entity_poly.pdbx_seq_one_letter_code
_entity_poly.pdbx_strand_id
1 'polypeptide(L)'
;YHMAPPALAFLRDARGRPRKLAFGSWFAMPLRILAAFGRLRGTFLDPFKGSKERKAAQRLLAEYRTTLVDLVARDDIARAREFADLPDMIRGFGHVREAGIARYDKARADLLKDSEENGAAEAFAIAAE
;
A
#
# COMPACT_ATOMS: atom_id res chain seq x y z
N TYR A 1 -8.10 25.12 -16.88
CA TYR A 1 -7.70 23.94 -16.06
C TYR A 1 -6.90 22.98 -16.92
N HIS A 2 -5.72 22.53 -16.47
CA HIS A 2 -4.92 21.53 -17.18
C HIS A 2 -4.80 20.27 -16.34
N MET A 3 -5.28 19.15 -16.86
CA MET A 3 -5.24 17.88 -16.15
C MET A 3 -5.10 16.72 -17.12
N ALA A 4 -4.59 15.60 -16.60
CA ALA A 4 -4.59 14.32 -17.31
C ALA A 4 -5.54 13.39 -16.53
N PRO A 5 -6.85 13.40 -16.85
CA PRO A 5 -7.82 12.62 -16.09
C PRO A 5 -7.48 11.15 -16.20
N PRO A 6 -7.40 10.40 -15.08
CA PRO A 6 -7.05 8.98 -15.13
C PRO A 6 -8.08 8.16 -15.93
N ALA A 7 -9.35 8.56 -15.93
CA ALA A 7 -10.38 7.95 -16.79
C ALA A 7 -10.10 8.12 -18.30
N LEU A 8 -9.31 9.12 -18.68
CA LEU A 8 -8.90 9.41 -20.05
C LEU A 8 -7.42 9.11 -20.29
N ALA A 9 -6.79 8.30 -19.43
CA ALA A 9 -5.37 7.94 -19.56
C ALA A 9 -5.05 7.14 -20.84
N PHE A 10 -6.07 6.63 -21.54
CA PHE A 10 -5.93 6.01 -22.86
C PHE A 10 -5.57 7.03 -23.96
N LEU A 11 -5.87 8.32 -23.76
CA LEU A 11 -5.40 9.38 -24.66
C LEU A 11 -3.91 9.60 -24.42
N ARG A 12 -3.08 9.16 -25.36
CA ARG A 12 -1.62 9.26 -25.26
C ARG A 12 -1.09 10.45 -26.06
N ASP A 13 0.00 11.03 -25.58
CA ASP A 13 0.83 11.95 -26.34
C ASP A 13 1.73 11.19 -27.33
N ALA A 14 2.46 11.92 -28.18
CA ALA A 14 3.40 11.34 -29.14
C ALA A 14 4.55 10.53 -28.49
N ARG A 15 4.73 10.63 -27.17
CA ARG A 15 5.75 9.91 -26.37
C ARG A 15 5.13 8.78 -25.54
N GLY A 16 3.86 8.45 -25.77
CA GLY A 16 3.15 7.36 -25.10
C GLY A 16 2.65 7.66 -23.68
N ARG A 17 2.77 8.90 -23.19
CA ARG A 17 2.32 9.30 -21.84
C ARG A 17 0.87 9.78 -21.87
N PRO A 18 0.12 9.73 -20.75
CA PRO A 18 -1.22 10.31 -20.68
C PRO A 18 -1.21 11.78 -21.10
N ARG A 19 -2.04 12.12 -22.08
CA ARG A 19 -2.10 13.46 -22.67
C ARG A 19 -2.69 14.45 -21.67
N LYS A 20 -2.01 15.58 -21.46
CA LYS A 20 -2.57 16.71 -20.71
C LYS A 20 -3.66 17.38 -21.56
N LEU A 21 -4.86 17.48 -21.01
CA LEU A 21 -6.01 18.11 -21.63
C LEU A 21 -6.25 19.50 -21.01
N ALA A 22 -6.60 20.47 -21.85
CA ALA A 22 -6.98 21.81 -21.42
C ALA A 22 -8.50 21.91 -21.37
N PHE A 23 -9.04 22.22 -20.19
CA PHE A 23 -10.45 22.49 -19.98
C PHE A 23 -10.67 23.98 -19.73
N GLY A 24 -11.70 24.54 -20.37
CA GLY A 24 -12.10 25.94 -20.20
C GLY A 24 -12.68 26.22 -18.81
N SER A 25 -13.04 27.49 -18.56
CA SER A 25 -13.54 27.95 -17.25
C SER A 25 -14.82 27.24 -16.79
N TRP A 26 -15.63 26.72 -17.72
CA TRP A 26 -16.84 25.93 -17.42
C TRP A 26 -16.54 24.70 -16.55
N PHE A 27 -15.31 24.21 -16.57
CA PHE A 27 -14.88 23.03 -15.84
C PHE A 27 -14.79 23.23 -14.31
N ALA A 28 -14.88 24.48 -13.84
CA ALA A 28 -14.95 24.78 -12.42
C ALA A 28 -16.17 24.14 -11.74
N MET A 29 -17.33 24.14 -12.40
CA MET A 29 -18.58 23.65 -11.83
C MET A 29 -18.58 22.13 -11.61
N PRO A 30 -18.19 21.29 -12.59
CA PRO A 30 -18.03 19.85 -12.38
C PRO A 30 -17.06 19.50 -11.24
N LEU A 31 -15.96 20.23 -11.09
CA LEU A 31 -15.01 20.00 -10.00
C LEU A 31 -15.61 20.30 -8.62
N ARG A 32 -16.46 21.33 -8.49
CA ARG A 32 -17.17 21.64 -7.24
C ARG A 32 -18.15 20.53 -6.86
N ILE A 33 -18.87 19.99 -7.85
CA ILE A 33 -19.75 18.85 -7.65
C ILE A 33 -18.94 17.62 -7.21
N LEU A 34 -17.86 17.31 -7.92
CA LEU A 34 -16.97 16.19 -7.59
C LEU A 34 -16.38 16.32 -6.17
N ALA A 35 -16.05 17.55 -5.74
CA ALA A 35 -15.57 17.80 -4.39
C ALA A 35 -16.64 17.49 -3.32
N ALA A 36 -17.92 17.79 -3.57
CA ALA A 36 -19.02 17.44 -2.67
C ALA A 36 -19.21 15.92 -2.54
N PHE A 37 -18.97 15.17 -3.62
CA PHE A 37 -18.95 13.71 -3.61
C PHE A 37 -17.76 13.09 -2.84
N GLY A 38 -16.83 13.91 -2.35
CA GLY A 38 -15.78 13.44 -1.42
C GLY A 38 -16.36 12.75 -0.17
N ARG A 39 -17.58 13.10 0.25
CA ARG A 39 -18.29 12.46 1.36
C ARG A 39 -18.66 10.98 1.09
N LEU A 40 -18.71 10.57 -0.18
CA LEU A 40 -18.94 9.16 -0.53
C LEU A 40 -17.72 8.28 -0.29
N ARG A 41 -16.52 8.86 -0.14
CA ARG A 41 -15.30 8.09 0.06
C ARG A 41 -15.40 7.24 1.33
N GLY A 42 -15.09 5.95 1.22
CA GLY A 42 -15.22 5.00 2.31
C GLY A 42 -16.64 4.46 2.55
N THR A 43 -17.65 4.97 1.84
CA THR A 43 -19.02 4.42 1.88
C THR A 43 -19.18 3.25 0.89
N PHE A 44 -20.35 2.61 0.88
CA PHE A 44 -20.66 1.58 -0.12
C PHE A 44 -20.71 2.13 -1.55
N LEU A 45 -21.06 3.41 -1.71
CA LEU A 45 -21.18 4.10 -3.00
C LEU A 45 -19.86 4.72 -3.50
N ASP A 46 -18.72 4.37 -2.89
CA ASP A 46 -17.41 4.88 -3.32
C ASP A 46 -16.96 4.20 -4.63
N PRO A 47 -16.86 4.94 -5.75
CA PRO A 47 -16.47 4.37 -7.04
C PRO A 47 -15.04 3.81 -7.04
N PHE A 48 -14.19 4.23 -6.09
CA PHE A 48 -12.80 3.76 -5.99
C PHE A 48 -12.63 2.56 -5.04
N LYS A 49 -13.70 2.12 -4.36
CA LYS A 49 -13.67 0.99 -3.40
C LYS A 49 -13.17 -0.30 -4.02
N GLY A 50 -13.56 -0.57 -5.27
CA GLY A 50 -13.19 -1.79 -6.01
C GLY A 50 -11.83 -1.73 -6.72
N SER A 51 -11.12 -0.60 -6.65
CA SER A 51 -9.84 -0.43 -7.37
C SER A 51 -8.78 -1.44 -6.90
N LYS A 52 -7.92 -1.88 -7.82
CA LYS A 52 -6.81 -2.81 -7.52
C LYS A 52 -5.92 -2.27 -6.39
N GLU A 53 -5.59 -0.99 -6.44
CA GLU A 53 -4.77 -0.33 -5.41
C GLU A 53 -5.43 -0.33 -4.03
N ARG A 54 -6.76 -0.09 -3.95
CA ARG A 54 -7.47 -0.09 -2.66
C ARG A 54 -7.58 -1.49 -2.08
N LYS A 55 -7.83 -2.51 -2.92
CA LYS A 55 -7.83 -3.92 -2.50
C LYS A 55 -6.46 -4.35 -1.99
N ALA A 56 -5.38 -4.05 -2.73
CA ALA A 56 -4.02 -4.35 -2.30
C ALA A 56 -3.67 -3.66 -0.98
N ALA A 57 -4.06 -2.39 -0.80
CA ALA A 57 -3.86 -1.65 0.44
C ALA A 57 -4.52 -2.32 1.65
N GLN A 58 -5.77 -2.77 1.49
CA GLN A 58 -6.51 -3.43 2.57
C GLN A 58 -5.90 -4.80 2.90
N ARG A 59 -5.49 -5.55 1.88
CA ARG A 59 -4.79 -6.83 2.07
C ARG A 59 -3.51 -6.64 2.88
N LEU A 60 -2.65 -5.70 2.46
CA LEU A 60 -1.39 -5.38 3.14
C LEU A 60 -1.61 -4.92 4.58
N LEU A 61 -2.64 -4.10 4.83
CA LEU A 61 -2.98 -3.65 6.19
C LEU A 61 -3.42 -4.81 7.09
N ALA A 62 -4.21 -5.74 6.56
CA ALA A 62 -4.64 -6.93 7.30
C ALA A 62 -3.44 -7.82 7.63
N GLU A 63 -2.62 -8.15 6.62
CA GLU A 63 -1.40 -8.95 6.77
C GLU A 63 -0.43 -8.32 7.79
N TYR A 64 -0.20 -7.01 7.69
CA TYR A 64 0.64 -6.26 8.61
C TYR A 64 0.14 -6.39 10.07
N ARG A 65 -1.15 -6.15 10.30
CA ARG A 65 -1.73 -6.23 11.64
C ARG A 65 -1.62 -7.64 12.23
N THR A 66 -1.93 -8.65 11.44
CA THR A 66 -1.82 -10.05 11.87
C THR A 66 -0.39 -10.39 12.24
N THR A 67 0.58 -10.12 11.35
CA THR A 67 1.99 -10.40 11.63
C THR A 67 2.52 -9.63 12.85
N LEU A 68 2.15 -8.35 13.01
CA LEU A 68 2.58 -7.54 14.16
C LEU A 68 2.01 -8.10 15.47
N VAL A 69 0.72 -8.47 15.50
CA VAL A 69 0.10 -9.08 16.69
C VAL A 69 0.75 -10.42 17.03
N ASP A 70 1.04 -11.24 16.02
CA ASP A 70 1.70 -12.54 16.21
C ASP A 70 3.11 -12.40 16.80
N LEU A 71 3.90 -11.42 16.34
CA LEU A 71 5.24 -11.15 16.87
C LEU A 71 5.18 -10.67 18.32
N VAL A 72 4.26 -9.75 18.63
CA VAL A 72 4.07 -9.28 20.02
C VAL A 72 3.57 -10.39 20.93
N ALA A 73 2.68 -11.26 20.46
CA ALA A 73 2.18 -12.39 21.24
C ALA A 73 3.27 -13.43 21.57
N ARG A 74 4.35 -13.48 20.78
CA ARG A 74 5.54 -14.31 21.02
C ARG A 74 6.60 -13.60 21.87
N ASP A 75 6.29 -12.41 22.39
CA ASP A 75 7.22 -11.54 23.14
C ASP A 75 8.49 -11.14 22.35
N ASP A 76 8.41 -11.19 21.02
CA ASP A 76 9.51 -10.79 20.14
C ASP A 76 9.46 -9.29 19.82
N ILE A 77 9.66 -8.49 20.86
CA ILE A 77 9.48 -7.03 20.80
C ILE A 77 10.52 -6.36 19.88
N ALA A 78 11.73 -6.91 19.81
CA ALA A 78 12.79 -6.40 18.96
C ALA A 78 12.41 -6.52 17.47
N ARG A 79 11.96 -7.70 17.02
CA ARG A 79 11.51 -7.89 15.63
C ARG A 79 10.18 -7.21 15.35
N ALA A 80 9.26 -7.17 16.32
CA ALA A 80 8.01 -6.44 16.16
C ALA A 80 8.27 -4.95 15.85
N ARG A 81 9.28 -4.35 16.49
CA ARG A 81 9.70 -2.98 16.21
C ARG A 81 10.27 -2.83 14.81
N GLU A 82 11.19 -3.69 14.40
CA GLU A 82 11.77 -3.66 13.04
C GLU A 82 10.70 -3.87 11.96
N PHE A 83 9.78 -4.81 12.19
CA PHE A 83 8.64 -5.05 11.31
C PHE A 83 7.69 -3.84 11.22
N ALA A 84 7.50 -3.11 12.32
CA ALA A 84 6.68 -1.90 12.36
C ALA A 84 7.23 -0.76 11.50
N ASP A 85 8.54 -0.76 11.19
CA ASP A 85 9.19 0.24 10.34
C ASP A 85 9.09 -0.11 8.85
N LEU A 86 8.86 -1.37 8.48
CA LEU A 86 8.80 -1.80 7.07
C LEU A 86 7.72 -1.10 6.20
N PRO A 87 6.50 -0.79 6.69
CA PRO A 87 5.47 -0.14 5.89
C PRO A 87 5.90 1.22 5.31
N ASP A 88 6.88 1.89 5.90
CA ASP A 88 7.41 3.17 5.42
C ASP A 88 8.04 3.07 4.03
N MET A 89 8.38 1.88 3.55
CA MET A 89 8.87 1.64 2.20
C MET A 89 7.76 1.80 1.14
N ILE A 90 6.50 1.66 1.52
CA ILE A 90 5.34 1.72 0.61
C ILE A 90 4.84 3.17 0.53
N ARG A 91 5.49 3.98 -0.32
CA ARG A 91 5.13 5.40 -0.55
C ARG A 91 4.69 5.67 -1.99
N GLY A 92 4.06 6.82 -2.20
CA GLY A 92 3.67 7.30 -3.54
C GLY A 92 2.44 6.60 -4.12
N PHE A 93 2.30 6.66 -5.44
CA PHE A 93 1.13 6.19 -6.19
C PHE A 93 1.53 5.40 -7.46
N GLY A 94 0.62 4.57 -7.96
CA GLY A 94 0.83 3.75 -9.16
C GLY A 94 2.11 2.92 -9.09
N HIS A 95 2.92 2.97 -10.14
CA HIS A 95 4.16 2.20 -10.28
C HIS A 95 5.17 2.40 -9.13
N VAL A 96 5.24 3.60 -8.54
CA VAL A 96 6.14 3.85 -7.39
C VAL A 96 5.71 3.03 -6.18
N ARG A 97 4.41 2.97 -5.94
CA ARG A 97 3.83 2.20 -4.86
C ARG A 97 3.98 0.70 -5.10
N GLU A 98 3.75 0.24 -6.33
CA GLU A 98 3.94 -1.16 -6.71
C GLU A 98 5.39 -1.62 -6.47
N ALA A 99 6.37 -0.81 -6.86
CA ALA A 99 7.78 -1.08 -6.56
C ALA A 99 8.07 -1.07 -5.05
N GLY A 100 7.44 -0.18 -4.30
CA GLY A 100 7.53 -0.15 -2.84
C GLY A 100 6.97 -1.41 -2.18
N ILE A 101 5.83 -1.91 -2.66
CA ILE A 101 5.22 -3.17 -2.20
C ILE A 101 6.16 -4.34 -2.46
N ALA A 102 6.75 -4.44 -3.65
CA ALA A 102 7.70 -5.51 -3.96
C ALA A 102 8.94 -5.51 -3.03
N ARG A 103 9.45 -4.32 -2.67
CA ARG A 103 10.55 -4.18 -1.70
C ARG A 103 10.12 -4.58 -0.29
N TYR A 104 8.94 -4.13 0.13
CA TYR A 104 8.34 -4.51 1.41
C TYR A 104 8.17 -6.02 1.52
N ASP A 105 7.61 -6.68 0.50
CA ASP A 105 7.38 -8.13 0.50
C ASP A 105 8.70 -8.90 0.66
N LYS A 106 9.77 -8.42 0.01
CA LYS A 106 11.11 -8.99 0.17
C LYS A 106 11.65 -8.78 1.60
N ALA A 107 11.67 -7.54 2.09
CA ALA A 107 12.20 -7.23 3.42
C ALA A 107 11.44 -7.96 4.54
N ARG A 108 10.11 -8.07 4.40
CA ARG A 108 9.26 -8.88 5.29
C ARG A 108 9.65 -10.35 5.26
N ALA A 109 9.85 -10.93 4.08
CA ALA A 109 10.21 -12.34 3.95
C ALA A 109 11.59 -12.62 4.56
N ASP A 110 12.55 -11.72 4.38
CA ASP A 110 13.89 -11.84 4.94
C ASP A 110 13.82 -11.77 6.49
N LEU A 111 13.14 -10.77 7.07
CA LEU A 111 12.99 -10.61 8.51
C LEU A 111 12.29 -11.80 9.20
N LEU A 112 11.30 -12.40 8.54
CA LEU A 112 10.55 -13.52 9.12
C LEU A 112 11.30 -14.86 9.02
N LYS A 113 12.17 -15.07 8.04
CA LYS A 113 12.99 -16.29 7.94
C LYS A 113 13.99 -16.40 9.09
N ASP A 114 14.61 -15.28 9.45
CA ASP A 114 15.57 -15.20 10.56
C ASP A 114 14.93 -15.61 11.90
N SER A 115 13.59 -15.60 12.01
CA SER A 115 12.88 -16.06 13.21
C SER A 115 12.78 -17.58 13.33
N GLU A 116 12.64 -18.31 12.22
CA GLU A 116 12.58 -19.77 12.23
C GLU A 116 13.95 -20.38 12.56
N GLU A 117 15.03 -19.76 12.08
CA GLU A 117 16.39 -20.21 12.35
C GLU A 117 16.83 -19.94 13.80
N ASN A 118 16.50 -18.77 14.35
CA ASN A 118 16.81 -18.43 15.74
C ASN A 118 15.94 -19.19 16.75
N GLY A 119 14.64 -19.41 16.46
CA GLY A 119 13.77 -20.21 17.31
C GLY A 119 14.19 -21.68 17.40
N ALA A 120 14.74 -22.23 16.31
CA ALA A 120 15.34 -23.56 16.32
C ALA A 120 16.62 -23.59 17.19
N ALA A 121 17.48 -22.57 17.09
CA ALA A 121 18.70 -22.49 17.89
C ALA A 121 18.42 -22.37 19.40
N GLU A 122 17.44 -21.54 19.81
CA GLU A 122 17.04 -21.39 21.20
C GLU A 122 16.37 -22.67 21.76
N ALA A 123 15.53 -23.34 20.97
CA ALA A 123 14.91 -24.60 21.37
C ALA A 123 15.95 -25.73 21.54
N PHE A 124 16.99 -25.76 20.69
CA PHE A 124 18.09 -26.71 20.84
C PHE A 124 18.96 -26.41 22.06
N ALA A 125 19.15 -25.15 22.43
CA ALA A 125 19.90 -24.77 23.62
C ALA A 125 19.17 -25.16 24.92
N ILE A 126 17.85 -24.97 24.98
CA ILE A 126 17.02 -25.36 26.13
C ILE A 126 16.94 -26.89 26.29
N ALA A 127 16.95 -27.65 25.19
CA ALA A 127 16.90 -29.12 25.23
C ALA A 127 18.25 -29.79 25.56
N ALA A 128 19.35 -29.02 25.55
CA ALA A 128 20.70 -29.50 25.85
C ALA A 128 21.13 -29.24 27.32
N GLU A 129 20.28 -28.55 28.09
CA GLU A 129 20.42 -28.29 29.53
C GLU A 129 19.56 -29.29 30.34
#